data_AF-A0A2P5A6M7-F1
#
_entry.id   AF-A0A2P5A6M7-F1
#
_cell.length_a   1.000
_cell.length_b   1.000
_cell.length_c   1.000
_cell.angle_alpha   90.00
_cell.angle_beta   90.00
_cell.angle_gamma   90.00
#
_symmetry.space_group_name_H-M   'P 1'
#
loop_
_entity.id
_entity.type
_entity.pdbx_description
1 polymer ?
#
loop_
_entity_poly.entity_id
_entity_poly.type
_entity_poly.pdbx_seq_one_letter_code
_entity_poly.pdbx_strand_id
1 'polypeptide(L)'
;MMSQHDKWILDLDCTYHMYPHKEWLFNFEELNGGVVYMGNDESCKTPGVGSIRLKNHDGSTRVLIDVRYVPKLKKNLISLGALESKGFTMTIRDGILKDTSGSLVVMKGTRRNNLYYYNSSTVIGSLAVVSEDDKASEITRLWYMRLGHVGEKTFLVW
;
A
#
# COMPACT_ATOMS: atom_id res chain seq x y z
N MET A 1 -7.41 5.70 16.65
CA MET A 1 -7.20 4.29 16.24
C MET A 1 -7.93 4.10 14.91
N MET A 2 -7.30 3.55 13.86
CA MET A 2 -8.04 3.19 12.63
C MET A 2 -9.21 2.28 13.03
N SER A 3 -10.39 2.52 12.47
CA SER A 3 -11.50 1.61 12.67
C SER A 3 -11.12 0.24 12.09
N GLN A 4 -11.72 -0.85 12.58
CA GLN A 4 -11.47 -2.17 12.00
C GLN A 4 -11.88 -2.26 10.51
N HIS A 5 -12.63 -1.27 10.02
CA HIS A 5 -13.07 -1.13 8.63
C HIS A 5 -12.00 -0.50 7.72
N ASP A 6 -10.98 0.16 8.28
CA ASP A 6 -9.94 0.84 7.48
C ASP A 6 -8.71 -0.06 7.22
N LYS A 7 -8.68 -1.27 7.79
CA LYS A 7 -7.56 -2.18 7.66
C LYS A 7 -7.58 -2.88 6.31
N TRP A 8 -6.45 -2.85 5.61
CA TRP A 8 -6.23 -3.57 4.36
C TRP A 8 -5.75 -4.99 4.60
N ILE A 9 -6.40 -5.94 3.96
CA ILE A 9 -5.96 -7.33 3.88
C ILE A 9 -5.09 -7.48 2.64
N LEU A 10 -3.94 -8.12 2.81
CA LEU A 10 -3.07 -8.55 1.73
C LEU A 10 -3.52 -9.95 1.31
N ASP A 11 -4.04 -10.07 0.10
CA ASP A 11 -4.81 -11.24 -0.34
C ASP A 11 -4.27 -11.79 -1.66
N LEU A 12 -3.94 -13.09 -1.67
CA LEU A 12 -3.44 -13.80 -2.85
C LEU A 12 -4.57 -14.23 -3.79
N ASP A 13 -5.76 -14.50 -3.25
CA ASP A 13 -6.90 -15.00 -4.02
C ASP A 13 -7.72 -13.85 -4.64
N CYS A 14 -7.29 -12.61 -4.40
CA CYS A 14 -7.93 -11.42 -4.88
C CYS A 14 -7.31 -10.99 -6.22
N THR A 15 -8.11 -10.79 -7.27
CA THR A 15 -7.61 -10.42 -8.62
C THR A 15 -7.24 -8.93 -8.74
N TYR A 16 -7.90 -8.06 -7.98
CA TYR A 16 -7.73 -6.61 -8.08
C TYR A 16 -7.50 -6.00 -6.70
N HIS A 17 -6.87 -4.84 -6.63
CA HIS A 17 -7.03 -4.01 -5.44
C HIS A 17 -8.50 -3.56 -5.36
N MET A 18 -9.14 -3.70 -4.20
CA MET A 18 -10.56 -3.41 -4.06
C MET A 18 -10.86 -2.64 -2.78
N TYR A 19 -11.74 -1.64 -2.90
CA TYR A 19 -12.08 -0.75 -1.81
C TYR A 19 -13.59 -0.38 -1.85
N PRO A 20 -14.31 -0.41 -0.70
CA PRO A 20 -15.76 -0.21 -0.70
C PRO A 20 -16.23 1.25 -0.58
N HIS A 21 -15.32 2.20 -0.41
CA HIS A 21 -15.62 3.60 -0.11
C HIS A 21 -15.09 4.50 -1.24
N LYS A 22 -15.94 5.33 -1.85
CA LYS A 22 -15.50 6.14 -3.01
C LYS A 22 -14.63 7.32 -2.59
N GLU A 23 -14.85 7.82 -1.37
CA GLU A 23 -14.31 9.07 -0.83
C GLU A 23 -12.78 9.14 -0.71
N TRP A 24 -12.08 8.00 -0.65
CA TRP A 24 -10.61 7.98 -0.56
C TRP A 24 -9.92 7.74 -1.90
N LEU A 25 -10.69 7.46 -2.96
CA LEU A 25 -10.17 7.30 -4.31
C LEU A 25 -9.94 8.68 -4.92
N PHE A 26 -8.75 8.87 -5.50
CA PHE A 26 -8.44 10.00 -6.38
C PHE A 26 -8.10 9.50 -7.78
N ASN A 27 -8.13 10.39 -8.77
CA ASN A 27 -8.04 10.02 -10.20
C ASN A 27 -9.05 8.93 -10.56
N PHE A 28 -10.30 9.11 -10.11
CA PHE A 28 -11.35 8.12 -10.27
C PHE A 28 -11.93 8.20 -11.69
N GLU A 29 -11.95 7.05 -12.37
CA GLU A 29 -12.52 6.88 -13.69
C GLU A 29 -13.71 5.91 -13.61
N GLU A 30 -14.83 6.29 -14.21
CA GLU A 30 -16.00 5.45 -14.28
C GLU A 30 -15.79 4.31 -15.30
N LEU A 31 -16.23 3.11 -14.94
CA LEU A 31 -16.17 1.94 -15.81
C LEU A 31 -17.56 1.64 -16.37
N ASN A 32 -17.70 1.70 -17.69
CA ASN A 32 -18.92 1.29 -18.38
C ASN A 32 -19.07 -0.25 -18.33
N GLY A 33 -19.82 -0.74 -17.35
CA GLY A 33 -20.11 -2.17 -17.20
C GLY A 33 -19.05 -2.98 -16.43
N GLY A 34 -18.25 -2.34 -15.58
CA GLY A 34 -17.26 -3.04 -14.76
C GLY A 34 -17.89 -4.07 -13.80
N VAL A 35 -17.34 -5.29 -13.79
CA VAL A 35 -17.73 -6.39 -12.90
C VAL A 35 -16.51 -7.06 -12.26
N VAL A 36 -16.66 -7.53 -11.02
CA VAL A 36 -15.75 -8.47 -10.36
C VAL A 36 -16.52 -9.70 -9.89
N TYR A 37 -15.86 -10.86 -9.82
CA TYR A 37 -16.45 -12.06 -9.24
C TYR A 37 -16.01 -12.21 -7.80
N MET A 38 -16.95 -12.59 -6.95
CA MET A 38 -16.73 -12.80 -5.53
C MET A 38 -16.38 -14.28 -5.27
N GLY A 39 -15.89 -14.62 -4.07
CA GLY A 39 -15.55 -16.00 -3.73
C GLY A 39 -16.73 -16.99 -3.68
N ASN A 40 -17.95 -16.51 -3.86
CA ASN A 40 -19.17 -17.32 -4.04
C ASN A 40 -19.64 -17.37 -5.51
N ASP A 41 -18.76 -17.02 -6.45
CA ASP A 41 -19.00 -16.91 -7.90
C ASP A 41 -20.08 -15.90 -8.34
N GLU A 42 -20.67 -15.15 -7.40
CA GLU A 42 -21.58 -14.07 -7.74
C GLU A 42 -20.82 -12.87 -8.30
N SER A 43 -21.39 -12.25 -9.33
CA SER A 43 -20.88 -11.00 -9.90
C SER A 43 -21.24 -9.80 -9.02
N CYS A 44 -20.28 -8.90 -8.81
CA CYS A 44 -20.49 -7.60 -8.19
C CYS A 44 -20.08 -6.47 -9.14
N LYS A 45 -20.91 -5.43 -9.23
CA LYS A 45 -20.59 -4.23 -10.00
C LYS A 45 -19.40 -3.49 -9.38
N THR A 46 -18.50 -3.02 -10.23
CA THR A 46 -17.41 -2.10 -9.88
C THR A 46 -17.57 -0.82 -10.69
N PRO A 47 -18.24 0.22 -10.14
CA PRO A 47 -18.61 1.42 -10.90
C PRO A 47 -17.43 2.22 -11.46
N GLY A 48 -16.23 2.02 -10.92
CA GLY A 48 -15.03 2.70 -11.42
C GLY A 48 -13.74 2.17 -10.80
N VAL A 49 -12.65 2.78 -11.23
CA VAL A 49 -11.29 2.51 -10.77
C VAL A 49 -10.63 3.82 -10.35
N GLY A 50 -9.76 3.80 -9.36
CA GLY A 50 -9.00 4.97 -8.95
C GLY A 50 -7.71 4.59 -8.24
N SER A 51 -7.13 5.57 -7.54
CA SER A 51 -5.91 5.39 -6.77
C SER A 51 -6.12 5.75 -5.31
N ILE A 52 -5.37 5.12 -4.41
CA ILE A 52 -5.39 5.40 -2.96
C ILE A 52 -3.98 5.70 -2.45
N ARG A 53 -3.88 6.69 -1.55
CA ARG A 53 -2.64 6.97 -0.81
C ARG A 53 -2.61 6.10 0.44
N LEU A 54 -1.57 5.29 0.56
CA LEU A 54 -1.30 4.43 1.71
C LEU A 54 -0.10 4.96 2.47
N LYS A 55 -0.22 5.12 3.79
CA LYS A 55 0.89 5.50 4.65
C LYS A 55 1.50 4.24 5.28
N ASN A 56 2.76 3.97 4.99
CA ASN A 56 3.52 2.85 5.54
C ASN A 56 3.86 3.08 7.03
N HIS A 57 4.19 2.00 7.73
CA HIS A 57 4.68 2.03 9.12
C HIS A 57 5.91 2.92 9.35
N ASP A 58 6.75 3.13 8.33
CA ASP A 58 7.94 3.99 8.36
C ASP A 58 7.63 5.47 8.07
N GLY A 59 6.34 5.82 7.94
CA GLY A 59 5.87 7.16 7.63
C GLY A 59 5.85 7.50 6.14
N SER A 60 6.46 6.68 5.27
CA SER A 60 6.43 6.92 3.83
C SER A 60 5.01 6.79 3.26
N THR A 61 4.67 7.63 2.28
CA THR A 61 3.41 7.51 1.53
C THR A 61 3.67 6.83 0.20
N ARG A 62 2.83 5.85 -0.13
CA ARG A 62 2.81 5.12 -1.41
C ARG A 62 1.45 5.27 -2.06
N VAL A 63 1.41 5.22 -3.39
CA VAL A 63 0.16 5.23 -4.14
C VAL A 63 -0.13 3.82 -4.62
N LEU A 64 -1.28 3.29 -4.23
CA LEU A 64 -1.84 2.09 -4.80
C LEU A 64 -2.74 2.50 -5.97
N ILE A 65 -2.35 2.15 -7.18
CA ILE A 65 -3.09 2.44 -8.42
C ILE A 65 -4.00 1.26 -8.80
N ASP A 66 -4.90 1.47 -9.74
CA ASP A 66 -5.82 0.46 -10.28
C ASP A 66 -6.74 -0.17 -9.22
N VAL A 67 -7.19 0.63 -8.25
CA VAL A 67 -8.08 0.19 -7.18
C VAL A 67 -9.52 0.26 -7.64
N ARG A 68 -10.18 -0.90 -7.74
CA ARG A 68 -11.59 -1.01 -8.09
C ARG A 68 -12.48 -0.58 -6.92
N TYR A 69 -13.44 0.28 -7.21
CA TYR A 69 -14.48 0.64 -6.25
C TYR A 69 -15.57 -0.43 -6.23
N VAL A 70 -15.73 -1.12 -5.09
CA VAL A 70 -16.67 -2.24 -4.93
C VAL A 70 -17.54 -2.02 -3.70
N PRO A 71 -18.65 -1.25 -3.80
CA PRO A 71 -19.43 -0.83 -2.63
C PRO A 71 -20.03 -1.97 -1.79
N LYS A 72 -20.21 -3.17 -2.35
CA LYS A 72 -20.73 -4.33 -1.60
C LYS A 72 -19.67 -5.02 -0.72
N LEU A 73 -18.40 -4.66 -0.86
CA LEU A 73 -17.31 -5.30 -0.14
C LEU A 73 -17.29 -4.86 1.34
N LYS A 74 -16.91 -5.76 2.25
CA LYS A 74 -16.87 -5.48 3.70
C LYS A 74 -15.46 -5.19 4.23
N LYS A 75 -14.44 -5.38 3.41
CA LYS A 75 -13.01 -5.29 3.77
C LYS A 75 -12.22 -4.68 2.62
N ASN A 76 -11.14 -3.99 2.93
CA ASN A 76 -10.26 -3.41 1.90
C ASN A 76 -9.24 -4.48 1.51
N LEU A 77 -9.06 -4.71 0.21
CA LEU A 77 -8.22 -5.79 -0.29
C LEU A 77 -7.10 -5.23 -1.18
N ILE A 78 -5.87 -5.65 -0.91
CA ILE A 78 -4.73 -5.46 -1.80
C ILE A 78 -4.42 -6.82 -2.41
N SER A 79 -4.70 -6.95 -3.70
CA SER A 79 -4.27 -8.12 -4.47
C SER A 79 -2.75 -8.23 -4.50
N LEU A 80 -2.23 -9.31 -3.92
CA LEU A 80 -0.81 -9.64 -3.96
C LEU A 80 -0.37 -10.09 -5.37
N GLY A 81 -1.25 -10.78 -6.10
CA GLY A 81 -1.00 -11.12 -7.52
C GLY A 81 -0.91 -9.88 -8.42
N ALA A 82 -1.72 -8.85 -8.17
CA ALA A 82 -1.63 -7.58 -8.90
C ALA A 82 -0.33 -6.82 -8.59
N LEU A 83 0.24 -6.97 -7.39
CA LEU A 83 1.57 -6.44 -7.09
C LEU A 83 2.67 -7.28 -7.77
N GLU A 84 2.58 -8.60 -7.69
CA GLU A 84 3.56 -9.51 -8.31
C GLU A 84 3.67 -9.27 -9.82
N SER A 85 2.54 -9.13 -10.53
CA SER A 85 2.52 -8.81 -11.97
C SER A 85 3.12 -7.44 -12.31
N LYS A 86 3.28 -6.54 -11.34
CA LYS A 86 3.98 -5.25 -11.48
C LYS A 86 5.47 -5.35 -11.12
N GLY A 87 5.98 -6.54 -10.88
CA GLY A 87 7.39 -6.82 -10.59
C GLY A 87 7.77 -6.74 -9.11
N PHE A 88 6.80 -6.68 -8.19
CA PHE A 88 7.09 -6.76 -6.76
C PHE A 88 7.33 -8.22 -6.34
N THR A 89 8.28 -8.44 -5.44
CA THR A 89 8.56 -9.76 -4.87
C THR A 89 7.93 -9.90 -3.50
N MET A 90 7.05 -10.88 -3.35
CA MET A 90 6.43 -11.20 -2.07
C MET A 90 7.30 -12.20 -1.30
N THR A 91 7.51 -11.94 0.00
CA THR A 91 8.11 -12.89 0.94
C THR A 91 7.23 -13.02 2.18
N ILE A 92 6.99 -14.26 2.61
CA ILE A 92 6.22 -14.57 3.82
C ILE A 92 7.08 -15.44 4.73
N ARG A 93 7.34 -14.96 5.94
CA ARG A 93 8.11 -15.70 6.96
C ARG A 93 7.75 -15.22 8.35
N ASP A 94 7.66 -16.13 9.31
CA ASP A 94 7.45 -15.83 10.74
C ASP A 94 6.24 -14.91 11.01
N GLY A 95 5.16 -15.08 10.25
CA GLY A 95 3.96 -14.25 10.36
C GLY A 95 4.09 -12.83 9.81
N ILE A 96 5.16 -12.53 9.08
CA ILE A 96 5.38 -11.25 8.38
C ILE A 96 5.32 -11.49 6.87
N LEU A 97 4.56 -10.64 6.18
CA LEU A 97 4.58 -10.54 4.72
C LEU A 97 5.30 -9.24 4.34
N LYS A 98 6.17 -9.31 3.33
CA LYS A 98 6.80 -8.13 2.71
C LYS A 98 6.67 -8.22 1.20
N ASP A 99 6.22 -7.14 0.58
CA ASP A 99 6.42 -6.93 -0.86
C ASP A 99 7.59 -5.98 -1.06
N THR A 100 8.52 -6.38 -1.92
CA THR A 100 9.75 -5.64 -2.17
C THR A 100 9.91 -5.29 -3.64
N SER A 101 10.62 -4.19 -3.90
CA SER A 101 11.16 -3.86 -5.22
C SER A 101 12.68 -3.85 -5.07
N GLY A 102 13.34 -4.89 -5.56
CA GLY A 102 14.74 -5.18 -5.20
C GLY A 102 14.89 -5.32 -3.68
N SER A 103 15.79 -4.53 -3.08
CA SER A 103 16.04 -4.51 -1.63
C SER A 103 15.07 -3.63 -0.84
N LEU A 104 14.28 -2.79 -1.50
CA LEU A 104 13.35 -1.87 -0.85
C LEU A 104 12.07 -2.61 -0.44
N VAL A 105 11.74 -2.60 0.85
CA VAL A 105 10.41 -3.02 1.33
C VAL A 105 9.39 -1.93 1.01
N VAL A 106 8.47 -2.22 0.09
CA VAL A 106 7.43 -1.28 -0.36
C VAL A 106 6.20 -1.39 0.53
N MET A 107 5.88 -2.62 0.93
CA MET A 107 4.73 -2.94 1.77
C MET A 107 5.10 -4.01 2.79
N LYS A 108 4.55 -3.90 4.00
CA LYS A 108 4.69 -4.91 5.06
C LYS A 108 3.33 -5.24 5.65
N GLY A 109 3.05 -6.51 5.87
CA GLY A 109 1.87 -6.98 6.58
C GLY A 109 2.21 -7.90 7.74
N THR A 110 1.31 -7.97 8.71
CA THR A 110 1.43 -8.85 9.89
C THR A 110 0.25 -9.82 9.93
N ARG A 111 0.53 -11.10 10.17
CA ARG A 111 -0.47 -12.15 10.31
C ARG A 111 -1.28 -11.96 11.59
N ARG A 112 -2.61 -12.00 11.47
CA ARG A 112 -3.58 -12.05 12.57
C ARG A 112 -4.74 -12.94 12.15
N ASN A 113 -5.04 -13.98 12.94
CA ASN A 113 -6.09 -14.97 12.61
C ASN A 113 -5.93 -15.54 11.19
N ASN A 114 -4.69 -15.88 10.82
CA ASN A 114 -4.30 -16.39 9.49
C ASN A 114 -4.49 -15.44 8.30
N LEU A 115 -4.92 -14.20 8.51
CA LEU A 115 -4.94 -13.15 7.49
C LEU A 115 -3.77 -12.19 7.66
N TYR A 116 -3.24 -11.68 6.56
CA TYR A 116 -2.18 -10.67 6.59
C TYR A 116 -2.78 -9.29 6.46
N TYR A 117 -2.53 -8.43 7.45
CA TYR A 117 -3.00 -7.06 7.43
C TYR A 117 -1.85 -6.11 7.14
N TYR A 118 -2.04 -5.18 6.22
CA TYR A 118 -1.09 -4.13 5.92
C TYR A 118 -0.77 -3.30 7.17
N ASN A 119 0.52 -3.07 7.42
CA ASN A 119 1.01 -2.25 8.51
C ASN A 119 1.02 -0.78 8.07
N SER A 120 -0.14 -0.13 8.16
CA SER A 120 -0.25 1.32 7.96
C SER A 120 0.17 2.10 9.20
N SER A 121 0.73 3.29 9.03
CA SER A 121 0.81 4.29 10.11
C SER A 121 -0.40 5.23 10.01
N THR A 122 -1.11 5.44 11.12
CA THR A 122 -2.26 6.35 11.12
C THR A 122 -1.76 7.81 11.15
N VAL A 123 -2.23 8.65 10.23
CA VAL A 123 -2.48 10.07 10.55
C VAL A 123 -3.98 10.21 10.61
N ILE A 124 -4.51 10.38 11.81
CA ILE A 124 -5.93 10.68 12.00
C ILE A 124 -6.17 12.06 11.39
N GLY A 125 -7.29 12.21 10.69
CA GLY A 125 -7.73 13.46 10.11
C GLY A 125 -7.58 14.65 11.06
N SER A 126 -6.59 15.46 10.75
CA SER A 126 -6.54 16.89 10.98
C SER A 126 -5.73 17.42 9.81
N LEU A 127 -6.16 18.55 9.25
CA LEU A 127 -5.36 19.33 8.31
C LEU A 127 -3.95 19.49 8.92
N ALA A 128 -3.01 18.66 8.44
CA ALA A 128 -1.68 18.64 9.01
C ALA A 128 -0.96 19.90 8.52
N VAL A 129 -0.89 20.90 9.38
CA VAL A 129 0.16 21.91 9.31
C VAL A 129 1.47 21.12 9.39
N VAL A 130 2.25 21.16 8.31
CA VAL A 130 3.57 20.51 8.24
C VAL A 130 4.41 21.09 9.37
N SER A 131 4.73 20.28 10.38
CA SER A 131 5.64 20.68 11.45
C SER A 131 7.08 20.75 10.91
N GLU A 132 7.91 21.61 11.50
CA GLU A 132 9.32 21.73 11.11
C GLU A 132 10.10 20.43 11.30
N ASP A 133 9.64 19.58 12.23
CA ASP A 133 10.25 18.28 12.52
C ASP A 133 10.06 17.28 11.36
N ASP A 134 8.91 17.31 10.68
CA ASP A 134 8.65 16.50 9.49
C ASP A 134 9.54 16.94 8.32
N LYS A 135 9.80 18.25 8.18
CA LYS A 135 10.74 18.78 7.18
C LYS A 135 12.18 18.37 7.48
N ALA A 136 12.59 18.39 8.75
CA ALA A 136 13.91 17.95 9.17
C ALA A 136 14.13 16.46 8.90
N SER A 137 13.10 15.64 9.16
CA SER A 137 13.09 14.21 8.83
C SER A 137 13.20 13.96 7.32
N GLU A 138 12.46 14.72 6.50
CA GLU A 138 12.49 14.60 5.04
C GLU A 138 13.84 15.05 4.45
N ILE A 139 14.43 16.13 4.96
CA ILE A 139 15.77 16.59 4.60
C ILE A 139 16.82 15.54 4.98
N THR A 140 16.76 15.00 6.20
CA THR A 140 17.68 13.96 6.66
C THR A 140 17.57 12.70 5.79
N ARG A 141 16.36 12.32 5.40
CA ARG A 141 16.14 11.17 4.51
C ARG A 141 16.67 11.42 3.10
N LEU A 142 16.50 12.63 2.56
CA LEU A 142 17.07 13.03 1.27
C LEU A 142 18.61 13.01 1.30
N TRP A 143 19.22 13.45 2.41
CA TRP A 143 20.67 13.34 2.61
C TRP A 143 21.14 11.89 2.61
N TYR A 144 20.46 11.01 3.35
CA TYR A 144 20.78 9.58 3.36
C TYR A 144 20.66 8.92 1.96
N MET A 145 19.64 9.27 1.18
CA MET A 145 19.48 8.73 -0.18
C MET A 145 20.54 9.25 -1.16
N ARG A 146 21.01 10.50 -1.00
CA ARG A 146 22.09 11.07 -1.84
C ARG A 146 23.45 10.47 -1.50
N LEU A 147 23.74 10.25 -0.22
CA LEU A 147 25.04 9.74 0.24
C LEU A 147 25.16 8.22 0.11
N GLY A 148 24.05 7.47 0.13
CA GLY A 148 24.03 6.02 -0.12
C GLY A 148 24.38 5.60 -1.57
N HIS A 149 24.62 6.56 -2.46
CA HIS A 149 25.10 6.32 -3.84
C HIS A 149 26.55 6.79 -4.09
N VAL A 150 27.23 7.36 -3.08
CA VAL A 150 28.68 7.56 -3.13
C VAL A 150 29.34 6.23 -2.81
N GLY A 151 29.69 5.50 -3.87
CA GLY A 151 30.23 4.14 -3.78
C GLY A 151 31.48 4.06 -2.91
N GLU A 152 31.60 2.91 -2.23
CA GLU A 152 32.86 2.39 -1.70
C GLU A 152 33.89 2.29 -2.84
N LYS A 153 34.71 3.32 -2.99
CA LYS A 153 36.04 3.21 -3.59
C LYS A 153 36.96 4.10 -2.79
N THR A 154 37.94 3.44 -2.13
CA THR A 154 39.36 3.84 -1.95
C THR A 154 39.62 5.36 -1.86
N PHE A 155 40.28 5.87 -0.82
CA PHE A 155 41.73 5.73 -0.66
C PHE A 155 42.18 5.80 0.81
N LEU A 156 43.09 4.89 1.19
CA LEU A 156 44.14 5.14 2.17
C LEU A 156 45.08 6.22 1.62
N VAL A 157 45.44 7.23 2.41
CA VAL A 157 46.82 7.71 2.60
C VAL A 157 46.89 8.69 3.77
N TRP A 158 47.78 8.33 4.71
CA TRP A 158 48.36 9.02 5.88
C TRP A 158 47.49 9.94 6.73
#